data_AF-A0A970BXQ9-F1
#
_entry.id   AF-A0A970BXQ9-F1
#
_cell.length_a   1.000
_cell.length_b   1.000
_cell.length_c   1.000
_cell.angle_alpha   90.00
_cell.angle_beta   90.00
_cell.angle_gamma   90.00
#
_symmetry.space_group_name_H-M   'P 1'
#
loop_
_entity.id
_entity.type
_entity.pdbx_description
1 polymer ?
#
loop_
_entity_poly.entity_id
_entity_poly.type
_entity_poly.pdbx_seq_one_letter_code
_entity_poly.pdbx_strand_id
1 'polypeptide(L)'
;MELSDHPLESELAEIAERAEPGRTARLAVRHWGWDGNGGATLETTGRELGGITRERVRQLCERLARRLGECEVDAPALDRALVLAAHAVPTTALELARRLADERIAARPFDPAGLLSAAAMLGRDPTFCLETVKDVRVALPYPPDPASDTAAVIEAVVDTARAVVRRAGAARVSDVKGRVAADLVAWVDDDLVTALVSEPEDFVWLERRTGWFYLPSVAKNAVASRVAKVLSVSGAVGISDLHAGIRRDERMREFVMPEYILAELCRRLPGVKVEGGLVVADSRQRPEDVLESTELALVRALRDAGGEADRRDLERVCLAAGMKPASFNNRIAYSPLITDLGHGRYGLRGAGPDGNGAGGEPVGDEIPRPGDLAAFRPPRRR
;
A
#
# COMPACT_ATOMS: atom_id res chain seq x y z
N MET A 1 29.71 27.35 15.48
CA MET A 1 29.57 27.10 14.04
C MET A 1 28.10 27.32 13.75
N GLU A 2 27.76 28.53 13.33
CA GLU A 2 26.38 28.92 13.03
C GLU A 2 25.92 28.08 11.84
N LEU A 3 25.00 27.16 12.09
CA LEU A 3 24.26 26.49 11.01
C LEU A 3 23.53 27.59 10.27
N SER A 4 23.93 27.87 9.03
CA SER A 4 23.11 28.71 8.17
C SER A 4 21.73 28.05 8.08
N ASP A 5 20.72 28.75 8.60
CA ASP A 5 19.29 28.40 8.58
C ASP A 5 18.72 28.53 7.15
N HIS A 6 19.59 28.39 6.14
CA HIS A 6 19.30 28.69 4.74
C HIS A 6 18.88 27.40 4.03
N PRO A 7 17.64 27.33 3.51
CA PRO A 7 17.16 26.14 2.79
C PRO A 7 17.94 25.91 1.50
N LEU A 8 18.07 24.64 1.11
CA LEU A 8 18.74 24.18 -0.10
C LEU A 8 18.29 24.94 -1.36
N GLU A 9 16.98 25.08 -1.57
CA GLU A 9 16.44 25.78 -2.74
C GLU A 9 16.84 27.26 -2.78
N SER A 10 16.97 27.89 -1.62
CA SER A 10 17.38 29.30 -1.50
C SER A 10 18.89 29.43 -1.75
N GLU A 11 19.70 28.51 -1.24
CA GLU A 11 21.14 28.45 -1.50
C GLU A 11 21.42 28.32 -3.00
N LEU A 12 20.78 27.34 -3.65
CA LEU A 12 20.95 27.09 -5.08
C LEU A 12 20.46 28.27 -5.93
N ALA A 13 19.34 28.91 -5.55
CA ALA A 13 18.85 30.09 -6.23
C ALA A 13 19.83 31.28 -6.12
N GLU A 14 20.41 31.51 -4.94
CA GLU A 14 21.41 32.56 -4.73
C GLU A 14 22.70 32.29 -5.51
N ILE A 15 23.16 31.05 -5.55
CA ILE A 15 24.32 30.64 -6.35
C ILE A 15 24.08 30.97 -7.83
N ALA A 16 22.92 30.59 -8.37
CA ALA A 16 22.56 30.90 -9.75
C ALA A 16 22.48 32.41 -10.00
N GLU A 17 21.84 33.16 -9.10
CA GLU A 17 21.65 34.60 -9.23
C GLU A 17 22.99 35.37 -9.16
N ARG A 18 23.94 34.93 -8.33
CA ARG A 18 25.29 35.52 -8.25
C ARG A 18 26.09 35.27 -9.52
N ALA A 19 25.96 34.10 -10.15
CA ALA A 19 26.69 33.75 -11.36
C ALA A 19 26.12 34.41 -12.64
N GLU A 20 24.79 34.49 -12.78
CA GLU A 20 24.15 35.28 -13.83
C GLU A 20 22.79 35.85 -13.37
N PRO A 21 22.75 37.12 -12.95
CA PRO A 21 21.56 37.72 -12.37
C PRO A 21 20.34 37.75 -13.30
N GLY A 22 19.16 37.72 -12.69
CA GLY A 22 17.88 37.97 -13.31
C GLY A 22 17.31 36.75 -14.01
N ARG A 23 16.84 36.94 -15.25
CA ARG A 23 16.00 35.93 -15.92
C ARG A 23 16.75 34.64 -16.22
N THR A 24 18.06 34.69 -16.49
CA THR A 24 18.87 33.50 -16.78
C THR A 24 18.90 32.55 -15.58
N ALA A 25 19.20 33.04 -14.38
CA ALA A 25 19.20 32.25 -13.15
C ALA A 25 17.85 31.58 -12.90
N ARG A 26 16.74 32.34 -12.99
CA ARG A 26 15.39 31.78 -12.79
C ARG A 26 15.03 30.68 -13.78
N LEU A 27 15.40 30.86 -15.06
CA LEU A 27 15.19 29.83 -16.09
C LEU A 27 15.98 28.56 -15.78
N ALA A 28 17.24 28.71 -15.40
CA ALA A 28 18.12 27.60 -15.10
C ALA A 28 17.69 26.85 -13.82
N VAL A 29 17.36 27.57 -12.75
CA VAL A 29 16.84 27.00 -11.50
C VAL A 29 15.61 26.14 -11.75
N ARG A 30 14.65 26.64 -12.55
CA ARG A 30 13.45 25.90 -12.91
C ARG A 30 13.75 24.69 -13.82
N HIS A 31 14.65 24.87 -14.79
CA HIS A 31 15.02 23.81 -15.74
C HIS A 31 15.77 22.65 -15.05
N TRP A 32 16.74 22.98 -14.20
CA TRP A 32 17.55 22.01 -13.45
C TRP A 32 16.81 21.43 -12.23
N GLY A 33 15.72 22.08 -11.78
CA GLY A 33 14.94 21.62 -10.64
C GLY A 33 15.56 22.02 -9.29
N TRP A 34 16.36 23.08 -9.27
CA TRP A 34 16.95 23.64 -8.06
C TRP A 34 15.91 24.32 -7.14
N ASP A 35 14.69 24.49 -7.65
CA ASP A 35 13.52 24.89 -6.87
C ASP A 35 12.87 23.72 -6.10
N GLY A 36 13.36 22.49 -6.27
CA GLY A 36 12.86 21.28 -5.62
C GLY A 36 11.67 20.61 -6.32
N ASN A 37 11.16 21.14 -7.44
CA ASN A 37 9.95 20.62 -8.10
C ASN A 37 10.23 19.51 -9.13
N GLY A 38 11.47 19.07 -9.28
CA GLY A 38 11.90 18.25 -10.41
C GLY A 38 12.03 19.09 -11.68
N GLY A 39 13.18 18.99 -12.34
CA GLY A 39 13.53 19.83 -13.49
C GLY A 39 12.44 19.84 -14.57
N ALA A 40 12.21 21.01 -15.18
CA ALA A 40 11.32 21.14 -16.32
C ALA A 40 12.05 20.94 -17.65
N THR A 41 11.32 20.53 -18.68
CA THR A 41 11.86 20.57 -20.04
C THR A 41 12.16 22.01 -20.46
N LEU A 42 13.14 22.20 -21.34
CA LEU A 42 13.49 23.52 -21.89
C LEU A 42 12.28 24.24 -22.51
N GLU A 43 11.35 23.49 -23.13
CA GLU A 43 10.13 24.05 -23.70
C GLU A 43 9.16 24.53 -22.60
N THR A 44 8.91 23.68 -21.60
CA THR A 44 8.07 24.02 -20.45
C THR A 44 8.60 25.27 -19.73
N THR A 45 9.90 25.29 -19.42
CA THR A 45 10.57 26.44 -18.79
C THR A 45 10.44 27.71 -19.63
N GLY A 46 10.64 27.61 -20.95
CA GLY A 46 10.52 28.74 -21.86
C GLY A 46 9.11 29.31 -21.93
N ARG A 47 8.09 28.45 -21.87
CA ARG A 47 6.67 28.84 -21.84
C ARG A 47 6.30 29.49 -20.51
N GLU A 48 6.63 28.87 -19.38
CA GLU A 48 6.29 29.33 -18.03
C GLU A 48 6.90 30.70 -17.70
N LEU A 49 8.18 30.91 -18.05
CA LEU A 49 8.96 32.07 -17.59
C LEU A 49 9.15 33.14 -18.68
N GLY A 50 8.20 33.23 -19.62
CA GLY A 50 8.01 34.40 -20.49
C GLY A 50 8.13 34.15 -22.00
N GLY A 51 7.60 33.04 -22.51
CA GLY A 51 7.31 32.83 -23.93
C GLY A 51 8.53 32.81 -24.87
N ILE A 52 9.67 32.30 -24.40
CA ILE A 52 10.88 32.18 -25.23
C ILE A 52 11.05 30.79 -25.82
N THR A 53 11.79 30.70 -26.91
CA THR A 53 12.01 29.42 -27.62
C THR A 53 12.88 28.47 -26.79
N ARG A 54 12.66 27.17 -26.98
CA ARG A 54 13.48 26.08 -26.40
C ARG A 54 14.99 26.32 -26.58
N GLU A 55 15.39 26.72 -27.79
CA GLU A 55 16.79 26.96 -28.14
C GLU A 55 17.38 28.13 -27.36
N ARG A 56 16.60 29.19 -27.10
CA ARG A 56 17.06 30.31 -26.29
C ARG A 56 17.27 29.91 -24.83
N VAL A 57 16.38 29.09 -24.27
CA VAL A 57 16.55 28.55 -22.91
C VAL A 57 17.84 27.73 -22.82
N ARG A 58 18.09 26.84 -23.79
CA ARG A 58 19.31 26.03 -23.86
C ARG A 58 20.57 26.89 -23.78
N GLN A 59 20.66 27.91 -24.64
CA GLN A 59 21.82 28.81 -24.71
C GLN A 59 22.06 29.58 -23.40
N LEU A 60 20.99 29.97 -22.71
CA LEU A 60 21.09 30.67 -21.42
C LEU A 60 21.57 29.72 -20.31
N CYS A 61 21.02 28.50 -20.24
CA CYS A 61 21.47 27.49 -19.28
C CYS A 61 22.93 27.08 -19.51
N GLU A 62 23.36 26.88 -20.77
CA GLU A 62 24.76 26.55 -21.09
C GLU A 62 25.74 27.65 -20.69
N ARG A 63 25.34 28.91 -20.87
CA ARG A 63 26.16 30.05 -20.45
C ARG A 63 26.35 30.06 -18.94
N LEU A 64 25.28 29.84 -18.17
CA LEU A 64 25.34 29.79 -16.72
C LEU A 64 26.15 28.58 -16.23
N ALA A 65 25.94 27.39 -16.82
CA ALA A 65 26.69 26.19 -16.48
C ALA A 65 28.20 26.38 -16.61
N ARG A 66 28.65 27.03 -17.71
CA ARG A 66 30.07 27.36 -17.89
C ARG A 66 30.59 28.30 -16.80
N ARG A 67 29.84 29.33 -16.43
CA ARG A 67 30.25 30.26 -15.36
C ARG A 67 30.36 29.58 -14.01
N LEU A 68 29.44 28.68 -13.71
CA LEU A 68 29.47 27.88 -12.48
C LEU A 68 30.68 26.94 -12.45
N GLY A 69 31.04 26.34 -13.58
CA GLY A 69 32.24 25.49 -13.68
C GLY A 69 33.57 26.24 -13.62
N GLU A 70 33.59 27.56 -13.79
CA GLU A 70 34.81 28.39 -13.72
C GLU A 70 35.12 28.89 -12.29
N CYS A 71 34.22 28.68 -11.32
CA CYS A 71 34.34 29.19 -9.96
C CYS A 71 34.14 28.08 -8.93
N GLU A 72 34.98 28.06 -7.88
CA GLU A 72 34.65 27.28 -6.68
C GLU A 72 33.52 27.97 -5.92
N VAL A 73 32.40 27.26 -5.76
CA VAL A 73 31.20 27.75 -5.08
C VAL A 73 31.04 27.01 -3.76
N ASP A 74 30.98 27.77 -2.67
CA ASP A 74 30.60 27.24 -1.36
C ASP A 74 29.08 26.98 -1.32
N ALA A 75 28.71 25.72 -1.05
CA ALA A 75 27.33 25.23 -1.10
C ALA A 75 27.04 24.27 0.07
N PRO A 76 27.08 24.76 1.33
CA PRO A 76 26.96 23.92 2.52
C PRO A 76 25.60 23.22 2.67
N ALA A 77 24.49 23.79 2.18
CA ALA A 77 23.20 23.11 2.20
C ALA A 77 23.18 21.95 1.19
N LEU A 78 23.71 22.14 -0.02
CA LEU A 78 23.89 21.05 -0.99
C LEU A 78 24.75 19.92 -0.41
N ASP A 79 25.85 20.26 0.26
CA ASP A 79 26.77 19.27 0.83
C ASP A 79 26.11 18.44 1.92
N ARG A 80 25.35 19.09 2.82
CA ARG A 80 24.52 18.39 3.80
C ARG A 80 23.48 17.48 3.13
N ALA A 81 22.86 17.96 2.05
CA ALA A 81 21.84 17.22 1.32
C ALA A 81 22.41 15.95 0.65
N LEU A 82 23.61 16.04 0.05
CA LEU A 82 24.31 14.91 -0.55
C LEU A 82 24.74 13.88 0.50
N VAL A 83 25.22 14.32 1.67
CA VAL A 83 25.56 13.43 2.79
C VAL A 83 24.31 12.71 3.31
N LEU A 84 23.19 13.43 3.49
CA LEU A 84 21.93 12.79 3.88
C LEU A 84 21.49 11.75 2.85
N ALA A 85 21.53 12.09 1.56
CA ALA A 85 21.17 11.17 0.49
C ALA A 85 22.04 9.91 0.51
N ALA A 86 23.36 10.06 0.69
CA ALA A 86 24.30 8.95 0.79
C ALA A 86 23.96 7.97 1.93
N HIS A 87 23.47 8.47 3.06
CA HIS A 87 23.06 7.65 4.20
C HIS A 87 21.66 7.07 4.07
N ALA A 88 20.79 7.68 3.26
CA ALA A 88 19.40 7.27 3.10
C ALA A 88 19.19 6.21 2.01
N VAL A 89 20.12 6.07 1.06
CA VAL A 89 20.01 5.07 0.00
C VAL A 89 20.33 3.65 0.49
N PRO A 90 19.62 2.61 0.00
CA PRO A 90 18.54 2.67 -0.98
C PRO A 90 17.20 3.15 -0.38
N THR A 91 16.47 3.97 -1.15
CA THR A 91 15.12 4.44 -0.79
C THR A 91 14.35 4.91 -2.03
N THR A 92 13.10 5.34 -1.90
CA THR A 92 12.36 5.95 -3.01
C THR A 92 12.73 7.42 -3.16
N ALA A 93 12.60 7.97 -4.37
CA ALA A 93 12.88 9.37 -4.61
C ALA A 93 11.93 10.28 -3.82
N LEU A 94 10.68 9.86 -3.61
CA LEU A 94 9.72 10.59 -2.79
C LEU A 94 10.11 10.59 -1.30
N GLU A 95 10.56 9.45 -0.77
CA GLU A 95 11.00 9.34 0.61
C GLU A 95 12.28 10.16 0.85
N LEU A 96 13.24 10.11 -0.08
CA LEU A 96 14.43 10.98 -0.01
C LEU A 96 14.05 12.46 -0.04
N ALA A 97 13.10 12.86 -0.90
CA ALA A 97 12.60 14.23 -0.95
C ALA A 97 12.00 14.67 0.39
N ARG A 98 11.20 13.80 1.03
CA ARG A 98 10.60 14.06 2.36
C ARG A 98 11.66 14.18 3.44
N ARG A 99 12.63 13.25 3.49
CA ARG A 99 13.72 13.28 4.47
C ARG A 99 14.53 14.57 4.42
N LEU A 100 14.81 15.10 3.23
CA LEU A 100 15.46 16.40 3.08
C LEU A 100 14.69 17.55 3.74
N ALA A 101 13.35 17.50 3.69
CA ALA A 101 12.49 18.48 4.32
C ALA A 101 12.38 18.27 5.83
N ASP A 102 12.22 17.01 6.26
CA ASP A 102 12.07 16.63 7.67
C ASP A 102 13.34 16.99 8.48
N GLU A 103 14.52 16.80 7.89
CA GLU A 103 15.82 17.22 8.45
C GLU A 103 16.12 18.71 8.24
N ARG A 104 15.16 19.49 7.71
CA ARG A 104 15.25 20.95 7.49
C ARG A 104 16.44 21.38 6.60
N ILE A 105 16.88 20.50 5.71
CA ILE A 105 17.87 20.85 4.68
C ILE A 105 17.17 21.61 3.54
N ALA A 106 15.96 21.19 3.19
CA ALA A 106 15.06 21.91 2.28
C ALA A 106 13.83 22.41 3.06
N ALA A 107 13.17 23.48 2.62
CA ALA A 107 11.98 23.99 3.31
C ALA A 107 10.71 23.16 3.01
N ARG A 108 10.77 22.34 1.95
CA ARG A 108 9.70 21.46 1.47
C ARG A 108 10.30 20.23 0.80
N PRO A 109 9.51 19.17 0.51
CA PRO A 109 10.02 18.02 -0.22
C PRO A 109 10.73 18.44 -1.51
N PHE A 110 11.99 18.06 -1.63
CA PHE A 110 12.88 18.48 -2.72
C PHE A 110 13.21 17.28 -3.61
N ASP A 111 12.85 17.35 -4.90
CA ASP A 111 13.08 16.25 -5.84
C ASP A 111 14.59 15.93 -5.98
N PRO A 112 15.02 14.68 -5.73
CA PRO A 112 16.41 14.27 -5.80
C PRO A 112 17.10 14.49 -7.16
N ALA A 113 16.34 14.60 -8.25
CA ALA A 113 16.91 14.94 -9.55
C ALA A 113 17.55 16.33 -9.55
N GLY A 114 16.97 17.27 -8.77
CA GLY A 114 17.54 18.59 -8.54
C GLY A 114 18.91 18.52 -7.86
N LEU A 115 19.08 17.63 -6.87
CA LEU A 115 20.36 17.45 -6.19
C LEU A 115 21.44 16.93 -7.14
N LEU A 116 21.13 15.92 -7.95
CA LEU A 116 22.07 15.37 -8.93
C LEU A 116 22.48 16.43 -9.96
N SER A 117 21.53 17.26 -10.42
CA SER A 117 21.83 18.35 -11.34
C SER A 117 22.72 19.43 -10.68
N ALA A 118 22.46 19.77 -9.42
CA ALA A 118 23.24 20.76 -8.68
C ALA A 118 24.67 20.24 -8.45
N ALA A 119 24.81 18.98 -8.03
CA ALA A 119 26.09 18.32 -7.87
C ALA A 119 26.91 18.36 -9.17
N ALA A 120 26.31 17.97 -10.30
CA ALA A 120 26.99 17.99 -11.59
C ALA A 120 27.46 19.39 -12.01
N MET A 121 26.65 20.43 -11.78
CA MET A 121 26.97 21.81 -12.18
C MET A 121 27.98 22.48 -11.25
N LEU A 122 28.04 22.06 -9.98
CA LEU A 122 28.95 22.60 -8.96
C LEU A 122 30.16 21.70 -8.69
N GLY A 123 30.40 20.71 -9.55
CA GLY A 123 31.57 19.83 -9.49
C GLY A 123 31.62 18.92 -8.26
N ARG A 124 30.47 18.44 -7.78
CA ARG A 124 30.37 17.46 -6.70
C ARG A 124 30.09 16.07 -7.24
N ASP A 125 30.67 15.05 -6.60
CA ASP A 125 30.48 13.65 -6.95
C ASP A 125 29.42 13.01 -6.03
N PRO A 126 28.15 12.89 -6.47
CA PRO A 126 27.12 12.25 -5.66
C PRO A 126 27.37 10.74 -5.53
N THR A 127 27.15 10.20 -4.34
CA THR A 127 27.28 8.76 -4.05
C THR A 127 25.96 8.00 -4.21
N PHE A 128 25.04 8.55 -4.99
CA PHE A 128 23.78 7.92 -5.33
C PHE A 128 23.37 8.25 -6.78
N CYS A 129 22.53 7.39 -7.36
CA CYS A 129 21.88 7.61 -8.65
C CYS A 129 20.36 7.48 -8.52
N LEU A 130 19.63 7.90 -9.56
CA LEU A 130 18.19 7.69 -9.67
C LEU A 130 17.89 6.70 -10.77
N GLU A 131 17.08 5.70 -10.45
CA GLU A 131 16.61 4.69 -11.39
C GLU A 131 15.09 4.50 -11.27
N THR A 132 14.50 3.79 -12.23
CA THR A 132 13.09 3.39 -12.17
C THR A 132 12.99 1.88 -12.15
N VAL A 133 12.43 1.33 -11.08
CA VAL A 133 12.22 -0.11 -10.88
C VAL A 133 10.74 -0.36 -10.65
N LYS A 134 10.09 -1.15 -11.52
CA LYS A 134 8.64 -1.43 -11.46
C LYS A 134 7.77 -0.16 -11.35
N ASP A 135 8.07 0.84 -12.18
CA ASP A 135 7.42 2.15 -12.19
C ASP A 135 7.63 3.00 -10.91
N VAL A 136 8.50 2.57 -9.99
CA VAL A 136 8.89 3.33 -8.81
C VAL A 136 10.22 4.02 -9.07
N ARG A 137 10.29 5.34 -8.89
CA ARG A 137 11.54 6.10 -8.97
C ARG A 137 12.31 5.94 -7.67
N VAL A 138 13.48 5.30 -7.72
CA VAL A 138 14.28 4.95 -6.55
C VAL A 138 15.64 5.64 -6.58
N ALA A 139 16.15 5.95 -5.39
CA ALA A 139 17.51 6.41 -5.18
C ALA A 139 18.36 5.23 -4.70
N LEU A 140 19.44 4.94 -5.42
CA LEU A 140 20.30 3.78 -5.21
C LEU A 140 21.73 4.21 -4.90
N PRO A 141 22.50 3.44 -4.11
CA PRO A 141 23.92 3.70 -3.90
C PRO A 141 24.69 3.72 -5.23
N TYR A 142 25.62 4.67 -5.36
CA TYR A 142 26.53 4.78 -6.50
C TYR A 142 27.98 5.00 -6.04
N PRO A 143 28.95 4.17 -6.49
CA PRO A 143 28.77 3.01 -7.35
C PRO A 143 28.00 1.87 -6.66
N PRO A 144 27.32 0.99 -7.42
CA PRO A 144 26.59 -0.14 -6.84
C PRO A 144 27.54 -1.13 -6.15
N ASP A 145 27.06 -1.77 -5.08
CA ASP A 145 27.78 -2.86 -4.42
C ASP A 145 27.70 -4.14 -5.28
N PRO A 146 28.81 -4.66 -5.82
CA PRO A 146 28.80 -5.87 -6.64
C PRO A 146 28.34 -7.13 -5.90
N ALA A 147 28.31 -7.11 -4.56
CA ALA A 147 27.81 -8.22 -3.74
C ALA A 147 26.29 -8.15 -3.50
N SER A 148 25.61 -7.05 -3.87
CA SER A 148 24.20 -6.82 -3.58
C SER A 148 23.43 -6.32 -4.80
N ASP A 149 22.45 -7.10 -5.26
CA ASP A 149 21.52 -6.67 -6.29
C ASP A 149 20.33 -5.91 -5.66
N THR A 150 20.57 -4.64 -5.37
CA THR A 150 19.56 -3.78 -4.70
C THR A 150 18.32 -3.58 -5.56
N ALA A 151 18.46 -3.55 -6.89
CA ALA A 151 17.34 -3.43 -7.81
C ALA A 151 16.44 -4.69 -7.76
N ALA A 152 17.03 -5.88 -7.72
CA ALA A 152 16.30 -7.13 -7.53
C ALA A 152 15.56 -7.19 -6.18
N VAL A 153 16.17 -6.68 -5.11
CA VAL A 153 15.50 -6.57 -3.80
C VAL A 153 14.26 -5.67 -3.89
N ILE A 154 14.38 -4.50 -4.53
CA ILE A 154 13.27 -3.57 -4.72
C ILE A 154 12.13 -4.19 -5.54
N GLU A 155 12.47 -4.85 -6.66
CA GLU A 155 11.50 -5.59 -7.48
C GLU A 155 10.78 -6.66 -6.64
N ALA A 156 11.52 -7.45 -5.86
CA ALA A 156 10.96 -8.49 -5.01
C ALA A 156 10.03 -7.93 -3.93
N VAL A 157 10.35 -6.77 -3.32
CA VAL A 157 9.46 -6.10 -2.35
C VAL A 157 8.14 -5.72 -3.00
N VAL A 158 8.16 -5.05 -4.15
CA VAL A 158 6.94 -4.61 -4.86
C VAL A 158 6.08 -5.81 -5.26
N ASP A 159 6.69 -6.84 -5.86
CA ASP A 159 5.97 -8.03 -6.32
C ASP A 159 5.41 -8.84 -5.14
N THR A 160 6.18 -8.97 -4.05
CA THR A 160 5.73 -9.66 -2.82
C THR A 160 4.57 -8.93 -2.17
N ALA A 161 4.66 -7.60 -2.00
CA ALA A 161 3.59 -6.81 -1.41
C ALA A 161 2.27 -6.97 -2.19
N ARG A 162 2.31 -6.81 -3.52
CA ARG A 162 1.14 -7.01 -4.38
C ARG A 162 0.59 -8.44 -4.31
N ALA A 163 1.47 -9.44 -4.29
CA ALA A 163 1.08 -10.84 -4.18
C ALA A 163 0.39 -11.16 -2.85
N VAL A 164 0.90 -10.62 -1.73
CA VAL A 164 0.31 -10.77 -0.39
C VAL A 164 -1.05 -10.08 -0.35
N VAL A 165 -1.16 -8.81 -0.76
CA VAL A 165 -2.46 -8.09 -0.78
C VAL A 165 -3.50 -8.86 -1.61
N ARG A 166 -3.12 -9.38 -2.79
CA ARG A 166 -4.02 -10.15 -3.64
C ARG A 166 -4.54 -11.42 -2.95
N ARG A 167 -3.68 -12.17 -2.28
CA ARG A 167 -4.02 -13.49 -1.69
C ARG A 167 -4.62 -13.40 -0.28
N ALA A 168 -4.13 -12.48 0.53
CA ALA A 168 -4.48 -12.36 1.95
C ALA A 168 -5.38 -11.15 2.26
N GLY A 169 -5.66 -10.29 1.29
CA GLY A 169 -6.54 -9.14 1.42
C GLY A 169 -5.82 -7.85 1.78
N ALA A 170 -4.82 -7.93 2.65
CA ALA A 170 -3.95 -6.85 3.07
C ALA A 170 -2.56 -7.44 3.36
N ALA A 171 -1.57 -6.58 3.54
CA ALA A 171 -0.21 -6.98 3.85
C ALA A 171 0.30 -6.24 5.09
N ARG A 172 1.30 -6.83 5.74
CA ARG A 172 2.05 -6.21 6.83
C ARG A 172 3.49 -5.99 6.39
N VAL A 173 4.07 -4.83 6.68
CA VAL A 173 5.46 -4.50 6.31
C VAL A 173 6.44 -5.60 6.71
N SER A 174 6.35 -6.08 7.96
CA SER A 174 7.19 -7.15 8.49
C SER A 174 7.07 -8.47 7.72
N ASP A 175 5.87 -8.78 7.20
CA ASP A 175 5.61 -10.02 6.49
C ASP A 175 6.17 -9.96 5.06
N VAL A 176 6.10 -8.78 4.42
CA VAL A 176 6.73 -8.52 3.12
C VAL A 176 8.25 -8.61 3.27
N LYS A 177 8.83 -7.91 4.25
CA LYS A 177 10.26 -7.99 4.58
C LYS A 177 10.70 -9.43 4.80
N GLY A 178 10.00 -10.16 5.66
CA GLY A 178 10.36 -11.54 6.01
C GLY A 178 10.34 -12.48 4.80
N ARG A 179 9.38 -12.32 3.89
CA ARG A 179 9.29 -13.11 2.65
C ARG A 179 10.42 -12.78 1.69
N VAL A 180 10.69 -11.50 1.44
CA VAL A 180 11.78 -11.09 0.52
C VAL A 180 13.14 -11.51 1.06
N ALA A 181 13.39 -11.31 2.36
CA ALA A 181 14.65 -11.70 2.98
C ALA A 181 14.88 -13.22 2.90
N ALA A 182 13.82 -14.02 3.03
CA ALA A 182 13.91 -15.48 2.88
C ALA A 182 14.16 -15.90 1.43
N ASP A 183 13.49 -15.25 0.46
CA ASP A 183 13.56 -15.62 -0.95
C ASP A 183 14.90 -15.22 -1.60
N LEU A 184 15.44 -14.05 -1.25
CA LEU A 184 16.68 -13.51 -1.83
C LEU A 184 17.93 -13.74 -0.96
N VAL A 185 17.77 -14.23 0.26
CA VAL A 185 18.87 -14.34 1.25
C VAL A 185 19.58 -12.99 1.41
N ALA A 186 18.79 -11.91 1.44
CA ALA A 186 19.27 -10.54 1.52
C ALA A 186 18.68 -9.84 2.76
N TRP A 187 19.46 -8.96 3.36
CA TRP A 187 18.95 -8.09 4.42
C TRP A 187 18.10 -6.96 3.79
N VAL A 188 16.92 -6.73 4.36
CA VAL A 188 15.98 -5.71 3.87
C VAL A 188 15.52 -4.85 5.05
N ASP A 189 15.67 -3.54 4.92
CA ASP A 189 15.24 -2.59 5.94
C ASP A 189 13.71 -2.37 5.93
N ASP A 190 13.11 -2.16 7.12
CA ASP A 190 11.67 -1.89 7.22
C ASP A 190 11.28 -0.53 6.62
N ASP A 191 12.16 0.47 6.69
CA ASP A 191 11.97 1.78 6.10
C ASP A 191 11.96 1.69 4.58
N LEU A 192 12.85 0.88 3.99
CA LEU A 192 12.87 0.65 2.54
C LEU A 192 11.56 0.00 2.09
N VAL A 193 11.12 -1.06 2.78
CA VAL A 193 9.83 -1.72 2.46
C VAL A 193 8.69 -0.71 2.59
N THR A 194 8.66 0.07 3.68
CA THR A 194 7.63 1.07 3.94
C THR A 194 7.59 2.13 2.84
N ALA A 195 8.75 2.66 2.43
CA ALA A 195 8.87 3.65 1.37
C ALA A 195 8.34 3.08 0.05
N LEU A 196 8.75 1.87 -0.32
CA LEU A 196 8.35 1.20 -1.57
C LEU A 196 6.85 0.89 -1.63
N VAL A 197 6.28 0.35 -0.55
CA VAL A 197 4.85 -0.01 -0.55
C VAL A 197 3.95 1.23 -0.49
N SER A 198 4.46 2.36 0.02
CA SER A 198 3.71 3.62 0.16
C SER A 198 3.80 4.54 -1.06
N GLU A 199 4.54 4.15 -2.10
CA GLU A 199 4.66 4.92 -3.35
C GLU A 199 3.37 5.01 -4.17
N PRO A 200 2.60 3.92 -4.37
CA PRO A 200 1.35 4.00 -5.12
C PRO A 200 0.40 5.04 -4.52
N GLU A 201 -0.20 5.89 -5.35
CA GLU A 201 -1.13 6.95 -4.91
C GLU A 201 -2.33 6.42 -4.14
N ASP A 202 -2.73 5.18 -4.42
CA ASP A 202 -3.85 4.50 -3.81
C ASP A 202 -3.47 3.77 -2.51
N PHE A 203 -2.22 3.83 -2.06
CA PHE A 203 -1.79 3.17 -0.83
C PHE A 203 -2.60 3.61 0.40
N VAL A 204 -3.02 2.63 1.21
CA VAL A 204 -3.81 2.87 2.43
C VAL A 204 -3.20 2.15 3.63
N TRP A 205 -2.89 2.92 4.68
CA TRP A 205 -2.68 2.35 6.02
C TRP A 205 -4.01 1.86 6.61
N LEU A 206 -4.10 0.57 6.91
CA LEU A 206 -5.18 0.02 7.75
C LEU A 206 -4.84 0.20 9.24
N GLU A 207 -3.57 -0.02 9.60
CA GLU A 207 -3.04 0.34 10.92
C GLU A 207 -1.55 0.64 10.81
N ARG A 208 -1.16 1.91 10.99
CA ARG A 208 0.24 2.34 10.82
C ARG A 208 1.19 1.74 11.85
N ARG A 209 0.78 1.66 13.12
CA ARG A 209 1.63 1.21 14.24
C ARG A 209 2.17 -0.21 14.06
N THR A 210 1.35 -1.09 13.50
CA THR A 210 1.73 -2.49 13.26
C THR A 210 2.13 -2.73 11.81
N GLY A 211 2.04 -1.72 10.94
CA GLY A 211 2.46 -1.80 9.54
C GLY A 211 1.45 -2.51 8.63
N TRP A 212 0.16 -2.57 8.98
CA TRP A 212 -0.87 -3.14 8.11
C TRP A 212 -1.31 -2.14 7.04
N PHE A 213 -1.26 -2.56 5.78
CA PHE A 213 -1.63 -1.75 4.64
C PHE A 213 -2.41 -2.51 3.57
N TYR A 214 -3.08 -1.75 2.71
CA TYR A 214 -3.90 -2.22 1.60
C TYR A 214 -3.58 -1.41 0.33
N LEU A 215 -3.72 -2.07 -0.83
CA LEU A 215 -3.54 -1.48 -2.16
C LEU A 215 -4.83 -1.71 -2.98
N PRO A 216 -5.72 -0.71 -3.11
CA PRO A 216 -6.95 -0.76 -3.91
C PRO A 216 -6.77 -1.21 -5.36
N SER A 217 -5.68 -0.82 -6.00
CA SER A 217 -5.31 -1.16 -7.38
C SER A 217 -5.01 -2.64 -7.57
N VAL A 218 -4.74 -3.39 -6.49
CA VAL A 218 -4.52 -4.84 -6.56
C VAL A 218 -5.85 -5.54 -6.80
N ALA A 219 -6.11 -5.85 -8.07
CA ALA A 219 -7.27 -6.59 -8.52
C ALA A 219 -7.32 -8.02 -7.95
N LYS A 220 -8.53 -8.62 -7.97
CA LYS A 220 -8.79 -10.01 -7.55
C LYS A 220 -8.37 -10.30 -6.11
N ASN A 221 -8.65 -9.34 -5.22
CA ASN A 221 -8.42 -9.49 -3.79
C ASN A 221 -9.28 -10.64 -3.24
N ALA A 222 -8.62 -11.67 -2.70
CA ALA A 222 -9.28 -12.89 -2.25
C ALA A 222 -10.27 -12.62 -1.10
N VAL A 223 -9.87 -11.80 -0.11
CA VAL A 223 -10.73 -11.44 1.03
C VAL A 223 -11.95 -10.67 0.56
N ALA A 224 -11.76 -9.63 -0.26
CA ALA A 224 -12.87 -8.84 -0.81
C ALA A 224 -13.87 -9.73 -1.56
N SER A 225 -13.39 -10.74 -2.29
CA SER A 225 -14.25 -11.69 -2.98
C SER A 225 -15.08 -12.54 -2.00
N ARG A 226 -14.52 -12.95 -0.86
CA ARG A 226 -15.27 -13.70 0.19
C ARG A 226 -16.27 -12.80 0.90
N VAL A 227 -15.89 -11.56 1.19
CA VAL A 227 -16.81 -10.56 1.76
C VAL A 227 -18.01 -10.36 0.85
N ALA A 228 -17.81 -10.15 -0.46
CA ALA A 228 -18.88 -10.02 -1.43
C ALA A 228 -19.79 -11.27 -1.48
N LYS A 229 -19.20 -12.47 -1.46
CA LYS A 229 -19.96 -13.73 -1.40
C LYS A 229 -20.88 -13.80 -0.18
N VAL A 230 -20.33 -13.56 1.02
CA VAL A 230 -21.11 -13.61 2.27
C VAL A 230 -22.22 -12.55 2.26
N LEU A 231 -21.88 -11.31 1.90
CA LEU A 231 -22.84 -10.20 1.87
C LEU A 231 -23.94 -10.37 0.81
N SER A 232 -23.66 -11.03 -0.32
CA SER A 232 -24.71 -11.37 -1.31
C SER A 232 -25.79 -12.29 -0.73
N VAL A 233 -25.44 -13.10 0.28
CA VAL A 233 -26.34 -14.08 0.89
C VAL A 233 -27.12 -13.49 2.06
N SER A 234 -26.44 -12.80 2.99
CA SER A 234 -27.03 -12.34 4.25
C SER A 234 -27.32 -10.83 4.30
N GLY A 235 -26.75 -10.03 3.41
CA GLY A 235 -26.85 -8.56 3.40
C GLY A 235 -26.07 -7.87 4.52
N ALA A 236 -25.96 -8.49 5.69
CA ALA A 236 -25.14 -8.08 6.82
C ALA A 236 -24.55 -9.31 7.55
N VAL A 237 -23.41 -9.14 8.20
CA VAL A 237 -22.74 -10.20 8.98
C VAL A 237 -21.85 -9.57 10.06
N GLY A 238 -21.83 -10.17 11.26
CA GLY A 238 -20.92 -9.74 12.33
C GLY A 238 -19.46 -9.97 11.95
N ILE A 239 -18.56 -9.08 12.38
CA ILE A 239 -17.14 -9.14 12.00
C ILE A 239 -16.48 -10.49 12.37
N SER A 240 -16.77 -11.02 13.55
CA SER A 240 -16.21 -12.30 14.00
C SER A 240 -16.76 -13.48 13.21
N ASP A 241 -18.04 -13.43 12.82
CA ASP A 241 -18.66 -14.45 11.97
C ASP A 241 -18.06 -14.39 10.55
N LEU A 242 -17.89 -13.20 9.99
CA LEU A 242 -17.20 -13.02 8.71
C LEU A 242 -15.75 -13.55 8.75
N HIS A 243 -15.02 -13.22 9.82
CA HIS A 243 -13.64 -13.68 10.04
C HIS A 243 -13.55 -15.20 10.08
N ALA A 244 -14.40 -15.86 10.84
CA ALA A 244 -14.49 -17.32 10.92
C ALA A 244 -14.83 -17.94 9.56
N GLY A 245 -15.71 -17.30 8.77
CA GLY A 245 -16.06 -17.74 7.42
C GLY A 245 -14.87 -17.69 6.46
N ILE A 246 -14.12 -16.59 6.47
CA ILE A 246 -12.92 -16.44 5.64
C ILE A 246 -11.88 -17.50 6.02
N ARG A 247 -11.64 -17.74 7.32
CA ARG A 247 -10.69 -18.76 7.80
C ARG A 247 -11.07 -20.20 7.45
N ARG A 248 -12.37 -20.46 7.27
CA ARG A 248 -12.88 -21.78 6.89
C ARG A 248 -12.47 -22.17 5.46
N ASP A 249 -12.26 -21.19 4.58
CA ASP A 249 -11.86 -21.44 3.20
C ASP A 249 -10.44 -22.00 3.14
N GLU A 250 -10.30 -23.18 2.54
CA GLU A 250 -9.02 -23.87 2.36
C GLU A 250 -7.98 -23.00 1.61
N ARG A 251 -8.44 -22.11 0.73
CA ARG A 251 -7.57 -21.19 -0.01
C ARG A 251 -7.04 -20.05 0.86
N MET A 252 -7.58 -19.88 2.07
CA MET A 252 -7.23 -18.84 3.03
C MET A 252 -6.44 -19.40 4.23
N ARG A 253 -5.72 -20.52 4.06
CA ARG A 253 -4.89 -21.14 5.13
C ARG A 253 -3.88 -20.18 5.76
N GLU A 254 -3.34 -19.24 4.99
CA GLU A 254 -2.38 -18.23 5.46
C GLU A 254 -3.07 -16.95 5.97
N PHE A 255 -4.41 -16.94 6.10
CA PHE A 255 -5.13 -15.76 6.59
C PHE A 255 -4.90 -15.56 8.09
N VAL A 256 -4.03 -14.61 8.41
CA VAL A 256 -3.63 -14.24 9.77
C VAL A 256 -4.12 -12.84 10.18
N MET A 257 -4.86 -12.16 9.30
CA MET A 257 -5.39 -10.82 9.52
C MET A 257 -6.31 -10.79 10.75
N PRO A 258 -6.06 -9.92 11.75
CA PRO A 258 -6.95 -9.76 12.90
C PRO A 258 -8.33 -9.17 12.53
N GLU A 259 -9.34 -9.39 13.38
CA GLU A 259 -10.71 -8.87 13.15
C GLU A 259 -10.77 -7.35 12.99
N TYR A 260 -10.00 -6.58 13.77
CA TYR A 260 -9.98 -5.12 13.65
C TYR A 260 -9.37 -4.63 12.32
N ILE A 261 -8.38 -5.36 11.78
CA ILE A 261 -7.82 -5.07 10.45
C ILE A 261 -8.81 -5.47 9.36
N LEU A 262 -9.49 -6.62 9.52
CA LEU A 262 -10.54 -7.04 8.58
C LEU A 262 -11.68 -6.00 8.54
N ALA A 263 -12.07 -5.46 9.68
CA ALA A 263 -13.08 -4.39 9.75
C ALA A 263 -12.60 -3.13 9.03
N GLU A 264 -11.35 -2.72 9.24
CA GLU A 264 -10.79 -1.56 8.54
C GLU A 264 -10.69 -1.80 7.02
N LEU A 265 -10.26 -3.00 6.60
CA LEU A 265 -10.28 -3.37 5.19
C LEU A 265 -11.70 -3.29 4.62
N CYS A 266 -12.70 -3.85 5.31
CA CYS A 266 -14.10 -3.81 4.87
C CYS A 266 -14.61 -2.37 4.67
N ARG A 267 -14.21 -1.40 5.52
CA ARG A 267 -14.56 0.02 5.33
C ARG A 267 -13.99 0.63 4.05
N ARG A 268 -12.91 0.06 3.50
CA ARG A 268 -12.27 0.52 2.26
C ARG A 268 -12.77 -0.22 1.01
N LEU A 269 -13.55 -1.29 1.17
CA LEU A 269 -14.07 -2.04 0.05
C LEU A 269 -15.27 -1.29 -0.59
N PRO A 270 -15.31 -1.20 -1.93
CA PRO A 270 -16.46 -0.61 -2.62
C PRO A 270 -17.78 -1.32 -2.27
N GLY A 271 -18.80 -0.54 -1.90
CA GLY A 271 -20.14 -1.06 -1.61
C GLY A 271 -20.26 -1.80 -0.27
N VAL A 272 -19.31 -1.62 0.65
CA VAL A 272 -19.32 -2.23 1.99
C VAL A 272 -19.25 -1.14 3.06
N LYS A 273 -20.05 -1.29 4.11
CA LYS A 273 -20.06 -0.43 5.30
C LYS A 273 -19.78 -1.27 6.54
N VAL A 274 -19.25 -0.62 7.58
CA VAL A 274 -19.06 -1.24 8.89
C VAL A 274 -19.71 -0.37 9.96
N GLU A 275 -20.78 -0.87 10.58
CA GLU A 275 -21.63 -0.15 11.53
C GLU A 275 -21.88 -1.03 12.76
N GLY A 276 -21.53 -0.56 13.97
CA GLY A 276 -21.79 -1.31 15.22
C GLY A 276 -21.23 -2.74 15.25
N GLY A 277 -20.06 -2.98 14.64
CA GLY A 277 -19.45 -4.32 14.53
C GLY A 277 -20.05 -5.23 13.44
N LEU A 278 -21.05 -4.77 12.70
CA LEU A 278 -21.62 -5.44 11.55
C LEU A 278 -20.98 -4.93 10.26
N VAL A 279 -20.68 -5.86 9.35
CA VAL A 279 -20.31 -5.58 7.97
C VAL A 279 -21.57 -5.66 7.12
N VAL A 280 -21.89 -4.60 6.39
CA VAL A 280 -23.18 -4.42 5.68
C VAL A 280 -22.92 -4.10 4.21
N ALA A 281 -23.71 -4.68 3.32
CA ALA A 281 -23.71 -4.32 1.91
C ALA A 281 -24.45 -2.98 1.69
N ASP A 282 -23.82 -2.04 1.00
CA ASP A 282 -24.44 -0.76 0.66
C ASP A 282 -25.59 -0.93 -0.36
N SER A 283 -25.50 -1.97 -1.19
CA SER A 283 -26.58 -2.42 -2.06
C SER A 283 -26.63 -3.94 -2.08
N ARG A 284 -27.84 -4.52 -2.12
CA ARG A 284 -28.00 -5.97 -2.20
C ARG A 284 -27.55 -6.48 -3.56
N GLN A 285 -26.37 -7.10 -3.58
CA GLN A 285 -25.94 -7.93 -4.71
C GLN A 285 -26.76 -9.21 -4.75
N ARG A 286 -27.21 -9.62 -5.93
CA ARG A 286 -27.90 -10.91 -6.08
C ARG A 286 -26.87 -12.04 -6.01
N PRO A 287 -27.09 -13.11 -5.23
CA PRO A 287 -26.21 -14.27 -5.18
C PRO A 287 -25.85 -14.84 -6.56
N GLU A 288 -26.78 -14.79 -7.51
CA GLU A 288 -26.61 -15.26 -8.89
C GLU A 288 -25.46 -14.55 -9.63
N ASP A 289 -25.19 -13.30 -9.28
CA ASP A 289 -24.18 -12.46 -9.94
C ASP A 289 -22.78 -12.65 -9.31
N VAL A 290 -22.68 -13.33 -8.16
CA VAL A 290 -21.46 -13.41 -7.33
C VAL A 290 -21.01 -14.86 -7.08
N LEU A 291 -21.97 -15.77 -6.89
CA LEU A 291 -21.72 -17.14 -6.49
C LEU A 291 -21.53 -18.07 -7.69
N GLU A 292 -20.61 -19.03 -7.55
CA GLU A 292 -20.51 -20.12 -8.52
C GLU A 292 -21.73 -21.06 -8.42
N SER A 293 -22.03 -21.81 -9.48
CA SER A 293 -23.22 -22.69 -9.57
C SER A 293 -23.40 -23.63 -8.38
N THR A 294 -22.31 -24.22 -7.87
CA THR A 294 -22.36 -25.14 -6.72
C THR A 294 -22.49 -24.41 -5.37
N GLU A 295 -21.98 -23.18 -5.24
CA GLU A 295 -22.25 -22.30 -4.09
C GLU A 295 -23.73 -21.91 -4.08
N LEU A 296 -24.25 -21.50 -5.24
CA LEU A 296 -25.64 -21.07 -5.39
C LEU A 296 -26.64 -22.20 -5.10
N ALA A 297 -26.37 -23.41 -5.61
CA ALA A 297 -27.19 -24.59 -5.32
C ALA A 297 -27.25 -24.90 -3.82
N LEU A 298 -26.11 -24.83 -3.12
CA LEU A 298 -26.04 -25.06 -1.67
C LEU A 298 -26.81 -23.97 -0.90
N VAL A 299 -26.65 -22.70 -1.28
CA VAL A 299 -27.36 -21.58 -0.65
C VAL A 299 -28.86 -21.69 -0.86
N ARG A 300 -29.32 -22.05 -2.07
CA ARG A 300 -30.75 -22.26 -2.35
C ARG A 300 -31.32 -23.40 -1.52
N ALA A 301 -30.63 -24.54 -1.46
CA ALA A 301 -31.06 -25.68 -0.65
C ALA A 301 -31.21 -25.31 0.84
N LEU A 302 -30.30 -24.50 1.38
CA LEU A 302 -30.42 -24.00 2.76
C LEU A 302 -31.56 -22.99 2.92
N ARG A 303 -31.74 -22.06 1.99
CA ARG A 303 -32.86 -21.10 2.03
C ARG A 303 -34.21 -21.79 1.97
N ASP A 304 -34.36 -22.78 1.07
CA ASP A 304 -35.58 -23.57 0.91
C ASP A 304 -35.89 -24.41 2.16
N ALA A 305 -34.86 -24.79 2.92
CA ALA A 305 -34.98 -25.47 4.21
C ALA A 305 -35.23 -24.52 5.41
N GLY A 306 -35.40 -23.21 5.18
CA GLY A 306 -35.63 -22.23 6.25
C GLY A 306 -34.36 -21.66 6.88
N GLY A 307 -33.21 -21.79 6.22
CA GLY A 307 -31.92 -21.22 6.63
C GLY A 307 -30.95 -22.21 7.28
N GLU A 308 -31.44 -23.36 7.73
CA GLU A 308 -30.66 -24.41 8.41
C GLU A 308 -31.12 -25.81 7.97
N ALA A 309 -30.21 -26.77 7.90
CA ALA A 309 -30.55 -28.16 7.55
C ALA A 309 -29.60 -29.19 8.19
N ASP A 310 -30.09 -30.42 8.39
CA ASP A 310 -29.21 -31.57 8.67
C ASP A 310 -28.36 -31.90 7.43
N ARG A 311 -27.13 -32.37 7.68
CA ARG A 311 -26.18 -32.75 6.64
C ARG A 311 -26.77 -33.71 5.60
N ARG A 312 -27.49 -34.74 6.03
CA ARG A 312 -28.01 -35.80 5.13
C ARG A 312 -29.11 -35.26 4.23
N ASP A 313 -29.98 -34.42 4.77
CA ASP A 313 -31.03 -33.77 3.99
C ASP A 313 -30.43 -32.79 2.99
N LEU A 314 -29.47 -31.99 3.43
CA LEU A 314 -28.78 -31.04 2.56
C LEU A 314 -28.01 -31.75 1.44
N GLU A 315 -27.34 -32.87 1.75
CA GLU A 315 -26.66 -33.71 0.76
C GLU A 315 -27.65 -34.24 -0.28
N ARG A 316 -28.76 -34.83 0.16
CA ARG A 316 -29.81 -35.37 -0.71
C ARG A 316 -30.36 -34.30 -1.67
N VAL A 317 -30.69 -33.11 -1.16
CA VAL A 317 -31.20 -32.01 -2.00
C VAL A 317 -30.13 -31.52 -2.99
N CYS A 318 -28.90 -31.33 -2.55
CA CYS A 318 -27.81 -30.87 -3.42
C CYS A 318 -27.49 -31.87 -4.54
N LEU A 319 -27.46 -33.17 -4.23
CA LEU A 319 -27.24 -34.22 -5.23
C LEU A 319 -28.39 -34.29 -6.25
N ALA A 320 -29.64 -34.16 -5.79
CA ALA A 320 -30.80 -34.11 -6.68
C ALA A 320 -30.78 -32.89 -7.62
N ALA A 321 -30.17 -31.78 -7.16
CA ALA A 321 -29.92 -30.59 -7.98
C ALA A 321 -28.69 -30.71 -8.91
N GLY A 322 -28.07 -31.90 -9.01
CA GLY A 322 -26.96 -32.18 -9.93
C GLY A 322 -25.56 -31.90 -9.36
N MET A 323 -25.43 -31.60 -8.06
CA MET A 323 -24.13 -31.46 -7.42
C MET A 323 -23.43 -32.83 -7.30
N LYS A 324 -22.12 -32.90 -7.51
CA LYS A 324 -21.35 -34.12 -7.26
C LYS A 324 -21.09 -34.31 -5.76
N PRO A 325 -21.05 -35.55 -5.23
CA PRO A 325 -20.77 -35.81 -3.81
C PRO A 325 -19.46 -35.19 -3.31
N ALA A 326 -18.40 -35.25 -4.12
CA ALA A 326 -17.12 -34.62 -3.78
C ALA A 326 -17.22 -33.09 -3.67
N SER A 327 -18.01 -32.45 -4.54
CA SER A 327 -18.26 -31.00 -4.48
C SER A 327 -19.06 -30.61 -3.24
N PHE A 328 -20.08 -31.39 -2.89
CA PHE A 328 -20.86 -31.18 -1.66
C PHE A 328 -19.96 -31.25 -0.42
N ASN A 329 -19.15 -32.31 -0.30
CA ASN A 329 -18.23 -32.49 0.82
C ASN A 329 -17.23 -31.34 0.96
N ASN A 330 -16.67 -30.89 -0.16
CA ASN A 330 -15.75 -29.75 -0.17
C ASN A 330 -16.46 -28.46 0.28
N ARG A 331 -17.66 -28.17 -0.23
CA ARG A 331 -18.41 -26.95 0.11
C ARG A 331 -18.83 -26.95 1.59
N ILE A 332 -19.29 -28.07 2.13
CA ILE A 332 -19.60 -28.17 3.57
C ILE A 332 -18.36 -27.95 4.42
N ALA A 333 -17.21 -28.50 4.02
CA ALA A 333 -15.97 -28.37 4.79
C ALA A 333 -15.39 -26.94 4.74
N TYR A 334 -15.40 -26.29 3.57
CA TYR A 334 -14.57 -25.11 3.33
C TYR A 334 -15.33 -23.86 2.86
N SER A 335 -16.64 -23.92 2.64
CA SER A 335 -17.36 -22.74 2.15
C SER A 335 -17.40 -21.62 3.20
N PRO A 336 -17.04 -20.37 2.84
CA PRO A 336 -17.17 -19.23 3.74
C PRO A 336 -18.64 -18.85 4.00
N LEU A 337 -19.58 -19.38 3.21
CA LEU A 337 -21.02 -19.10 3.32
C LEU A 337 -21.72 -19.93 4.39
N ILE A 338 -21.04 -20.96 4.93
CA ILE A 338 -21.65 -21.97 5.79
C ILE A 338 -21.14 -21.83 7.21
N THR A 339 -22.06 -21.98 8.16
CA THR A 339 -21.78 -22.10 9.58
C THR A 339 -22.12 -23.51 10.05
N ASP A 340 -21.20 -24.13 10.80
CA ASP A 340 -21.43 -25.40 11.48
C ASP A 340 -22.13 -25.12 12.80
N LEU A 341 -23.36 -25.59 12.94
CA LEU A 341 -24.21 -25.39 14.12
C LEU A 341 -24.05 -26.53 15.14
N GLY A 342 -23.16 -27.48 14.88
CA GLY A 342 -22.98 -28.68 15.67
C GLY A 342 -24.02 -29.77 15.35
N HIS A 343 -23.78 -30.97 15.88
CA HIS A 343 -24.67 -32.13 15.72
C HIS A 343 -25.03 -32.49 14.26
N GLY A 344 -24.16 -32.16 13.30
CA GLY A 344 -24.41 -32.41 11.87
C GLY A 344 -25.37 -31.41 11.22
N ARG A 345 -25.70 -30.30 11.89
CA ARG A 345 -26.54 -29.23 11.34
C ARG A 345 -25.68 -28.10 10.77
N TYR A 346 -26.12 -27.57 9.64
CA TYR A 346 -25.44 -26.48 8.93
C TYR A 346 -26.43 -25.35 8.63
N GLY A 347 -25.95 -24.11 8.71
CA GLY A 347 -26.73 -22.91 8.42
C GLY A 347 -26.00 -21.93 7.50
N LEU A 348 -26.72 -20.93 7.03
CA LEU A 348 -26.14 -19.81 6.28
C LEU A 348 -25.45 -18.83 7.23
N ARG A 349 -24.24 -18.42 6.88
CA ARG A 349 -23.49 -17.42 7.63
C ARG A 349 -24.17 -16.05 7.56
N GLY A 350 -24.21 -15.33 8.68
CA GLY A 350 -24.94 -14.06 8.79
C GLY A 350 -26.47 -14.19 8.85
N ALA A 351 -27.05 -15.39 8.73
CA ALA A 351 -28.46 -15.61 9.02
C ALA A 351 -28.61 -15.83 10.54
N GLY A 352 -29.13 -14.83 11.24
CA GLY A 352 -29.68 -15.06 12.60
C GLY A 352 -30.94 -15.93 12.52
N PRO A 353 -31.43 -16.47 13.66
CA PRO A 353 -32.58 -17.38 13.72
C PRO A 353 -33.87 -16.86 13.05
N ASP A 354 -33.99 -15.56 12.77
CA ASP A 354 -35.18 -14.95 12.16
C ASP A 354 -34.97 -14.46 10.70
N GLY A 355 -33.87 -14.83 10.03
CA GLY A 355 -33.63 -14.40 8.63
C GLY A 355 -33.41 -12.88 8.46
N ASN A 356 -33.32 -12.14 9.57
CA ASN A 356 -32.85 -10.77 9.68
C ASN A 356 -31.58 -10.81 10.55
N GLY A 357 -30.45 -10.33 10.04
CA GLY A 357 -29.10 -10.47 10.63
C GLY A 357 -28.86 -9.74 11.96
N ALA A 358 -29.79 -9.79 12.91
CA ALA A 358 -29.76 -9.10 14.20
C ALA A 358 -29.81 -10.05 15.42
N GLY A 359 -29.49 -11.33 15.25
CA GLY A 359 -29.71 -12.37 16.26
C GLY A 359 -28.52 -12.68 17.19
N GLY A 360 -27.59 -11.75 17.40
CA GLY A 360 -26.56 -11.87 18.43
C GLY A 360 -26.55 -10.61 19.28
N GLU A 361 -26.71 -10.75 20.60
CA GLU A 361 -26.53 -9.63 21.53
C GLU A 361 -25.21 -8.90 21.21
N PRO A 362 -25.18 -7.56 21.19
CA PRO A 362 -23.95 -6.81 20.94
C PRO A 362 -22.98 -7.08 22.08
N VAL A 363 -22.04 -8.01 21.85
CA VAL A 363 -20.94 -8.27 22.77
C VAL A 363 -19.94 -7.12 22.63
N GLY A 364 -20.22 -5.99 23.28
CA GLY A 364 -19.31 -4.85 23.45
C GLY A 364 -18.95 -4.12 22.14
N ASP A 365 -19.29 -2.84 22.06
CA ASP A 365 -19.15 -1.93 20.90
C ASP A 365 -17.70 -1.68 20.39
N GLU A 366 -16.71 -2.42 20.87
CA GLU A 366 -15.31 -2.20 20.55
C GLU A 366 -14.65 -3.48 20.07
N ILE A 367 -14.27 -3.51 18.79
CA ILE A 367 -13.41 -4.56 18.25
C ILE A 367 -12.05 -4.44 18.95
N PRO A 368 -11.61 -5.43 19.74
CA PRO A 368 -10.41 -5.30 20.55
C PRO A 368 -9.17 -4.98 19.71
N ARG A 369 -8.49 -3.88 20.03
CA ARG A 369 -7.23 -3.49 19.38
C ARG A 369 -6.04 -3.87 20.25
N PRO A 370 -4.91 -4.28 19.65
CA PRO A 370 -3.70 -4.52 20.43
C PRO A 370 -3.24 -3.20 21.08
N GLY A 371 -3.31 -3.12 22.42
CA GLY A 371 -2.96 -1.91 23.18
C GLY A 371 -4.10 -1.39 24.07
N ASP A 372 -5.34 -1.81 23.83
CA ASP A 372 -6.47 -1.49 24.72
C ASP A 372 -6.46 -2.39 25.96
N LEU A 373 -5.82 -1.90 27.02
CA LEU A 373 -5.75 -2.60 28.32
C LEU A 373 -7.14 -2.89 28.91
N ALA A 374 -8.18 -2.18 28.48
CA ALA A 374 -9.57 -2.40 28.90
C ALA A 374 -10.19 -3.70 28.35
N ALA A 375 -9.70 -4.22 27.22
CA ALA A 375 -10.22 -5.43 26.57
C ALA A 375 -9.53 -6.73 27.05
N PHE A 376 -8.48 -6.62 27.88
CA PHE A 376 -7.74 -7.77 28.39
C PHE A 376 -8.47 -8.42 29.57
N ARG A 377 -9.31 -9.43 29.31
CA ARG A 377 -9.82 -10.31 30.37
C ARG A 377 -8.83 -11.47 30.58
N PRO A 378 -8.24 -11.63 31.77
CA PRO A 378 -7.37 -12.77 32.04
C PRO A 378 -8.16 -14.08 31.90
N PRO A 379 -7.51 -15.18 31.48
CA PRO A 379 -8.18 -16.46 31.33
C PRO A 379 -8.80 -16.87 32.66
N ARG A 380 -10.09 -17.23 32.64
CA ARG A 380 -10.77 -17.83 33.79
C ARG A 380 -10.04 -19.13 34.11
N ARG A 381 -9.41 -19.19 35.30
CA ARG A 381 -8.84 -20.43 35.83
C ARG A 381 -9.94 -21.48 35.88
N ARG A 382 -9.66 -22.65 35.29
CA ARG A 382 -10.49 -23.86 35.42
C ARG A 382 -10.49 -24.37 36.84
#